data_AF-A0A359KBP0-F1
#
_entry.id   AF-A0A359KBP0-F1
#
_cell.length_a   1.000
_cell.length_b   1.000
_cell.length_c   1.000
_cell.angle_alpha   90.00
_cell.angle_beta   90.00
_cell.angle_gamma   90.00
#
_symmetry.space_group_name_H-M   'P 1'
#
loop_
_entity.id
_entity.type
_entity.pdbx_description
1 polymer ?
#
loop_
_entity_poly.entity_id
_entity_poly.type
_entity_poly.pdbx_seq_one_letter_code
_entity_poly.pdbx_strand_id
1 'polypeptide(L)'
;MRITILACMAAFVALAACGNAAQSQNDPGRSPSGTYKVTMMDGTAVDVDLKADGSFTMSEPGGPVARKGTWRRADGQFCLNDTARPREVCMDEAPVGDNGGFDLSGRGKVVMQFRPMAAASR
;
A
#
# COMPACT_ATOMS: atom_id res chain seq x y z
N MET A 1 13.42 -52.07 38.27
CA MET A 1 12.22 -51.29 37.91
C MET A 1 12.61 -50.36 36.76
N ARG A 2 12.11 -50.61 35.55
CA ARG A 2 12.38 -49.82 34.34
C ARG A 2 11.44 -48.61 34.31
N ILE A 3 11.97 -47.39 34.22
CA ILE A 3 11.19 -46.20 33.87
C ILE A 3 11.94 -45.45 32.77
N THR A 4 11.34 -45.47 31.59
CA THR A 4 11.75 -44.83 30.35
C THR A 4 11.09 -43.45 30.31
N ILE A 5 11.84 -42.35 30.41
CA ILE A 5 11.33 -41.00 30.05
C ILE A 5 12.44 -40.22 29.34
N LEU A 6 12.36 -40.23 28.01
CA LEU A 6 12.85 -39.15 27.16
C LEU A 6 12.02 -37.91 27.47
N ALA A 7 12.64 -36.79 27.83
CA ALA A 7 12.00 -35.48 27.79
C ALA A 7 13.02 -34.40 27.43
N CYS A 8 12.85 -33.90 26.21
CA CYS A 8 13.42 -32.73 25.57
C CYS A 8 13.61 -31.53 26.51
N MET A 9 14.85 -31.05 26.65
CA MET A 9 15.14 -29.63 26.85
C MET A 9 16.47 -29.31 26.16
N ALA A 10 16.40 -29.03 24.86
CA ALA A 10 17.45 -28.29 24.17
C ALA A 10 16.96 -26.86 23.99
N ALA A 11 17.38 -26.00 24.91
CA ALA A 11 17.33 -24.56 24.74
C ALA A 11 18.27 -24.16 23.58
N PHE A 12 17.73 -23.56 22.54
CA PHE A 12 18.50 -22.74 21.61
C PHE A 12 17.99 -21.31 21.66
N VAL A 13 18.87 -20.46 22.18
CA VAL A 13 18.77 -19.01 22.25
C VAL A 13 19.09 -18.42 20.88
N ALA A 14 18.26 -17.51 20.36
CA ALA A 14 18.70 -16.36 19.56
C ALA A 14 17.56 -15.35 19.39
N LEU A 15 17.54 -14.33 20.25
CA LEU A 15 17.02 -13.02 19.90
C LEU A 15 17.96 -12.43 18.83
N ALA A 16 17.59 -12.54 17.56
CA ALA A 16 18.00 -11.58 16.56
C ALA A 16 16.71 -10.95 16.06
N ALA A 17 16.59 -9.64 16.26
CA ALA A 17 15.50 -8.84 15.72
C ALA A 17 15.39 -9.12 14.23
N CYS A 18 14.43 -9.94 13.85
CA CYS A 18 13.87 -9.88 12.51
C CYS A 18 13.35 -8.45 12.39
N GLY A 19 14.11 -7.62 11.68
CA GLY A 19 13.48 -6.62 10.84
C GLY A 19 12.48 -7.40 10.00
N ASN A 20 11.23 -7.46 10.46
CA ASN A 20 10.11 -7.79 9.62
C ASN A 20 10.10 -6.69 8.57
N ALA A 21 10.90 -6.85 7.52
CA ALA A 21 10.52 -6.38 6.22
C ALA A 21 9.10 -6.91 6.08
N ALA A 22 8.13 -6.01 6.22
CA ALA A 22 6.75 -6.29 5.92
C ALA A 22 6.80 -7.00 4.57
N GLN A 23 6.59 -8.31 4.58
CA GLN A 23 6.46 -9.07 3.35
C GLN A 23 5.28 -8.39 2.68
N SER A 24 5.58 -7.59 1.66
CA SER A 24 4.59 -6.88 0.88
C SER A 24 3.76 -7.96 0.22
N GLN A 25 2.68 -8.35 0.91
CA GLN A 25 1.60 -9.17 0.38
C GLN A 25 0.77 -8.26 -0.52
N ASN A 26 1.41 -7.64 -1.51
CA ASN A 26 0.72 -7.16 -2.68
C ASN A 26 0.20 -8.40 -3.37
N ASP A 27 -1.08 -8.73 -3.18
CA ASP A 27 -1.76 -9.74 -3.98
C ASP A 27 -1.62 -9.32 -5.46
N PRO A 28 -0.78 -9.99 -6.26
CA PRO A 28 -0.54 -9.60 -7.64
C PRO A 28 -1.81 -9.73 -8.49
N GLY A 29 -2.84 -10.45 -7.99
CA GLY A 29 -4.10 -10.67 -8.67
C GLY A 29 -5.10 -9.53 -8.57
N ARG A 30 -4.95 -8.58 -7.63
CA ARG A 30 -5.91 -7.47 -7.44
C ARG A 30 -5.32 -6.15 -7.92
N SER A 31 -5.75 -5.72 -9.11
CA SER A 31 -5.44 -4.39 -9.64
C SER A 31 -5.88 -3.31 -8.65
N PRO A 32 -5.05 -2.29 -8.35
CA PRO A 32 -5.48 -1.14 -7.56
C PRO A 32 -6.32 -0.16 -8.38
N SER A 33 -6.65 -0.46 -9.64
CA SER A 33 -7.51 0.42 -10.43
C SER A 33 -8.85 0.65 -9.74
N GLY A 34 -9.27 1.90 -9.64
CA GLY A 34 -10.48 2.32 -8.95
C GLY A 34 -10.42 3.78 -8.52
N THR A 35 -11.52 4.25 -7.93
CA THR A 35 -11.62 5.60 -7.37
C THR A 35 -11.50 5.55 -5.85
N TYR A 36 -10.65 6.40 -5.30
CA TYR A 36 -10.29 6.41 -3.89
C TYR A 36 -10.41 7.81 -3.31
N LYS A 37 -10.84 7.87 -2.06
CA LYS A 37 -10.55 9.00 -1.20
C LYS A 37 -9.17 8.75 -0.58
N VAL A 38 -8.23 9.63 -0.85
CA VAL A 38 -6.87 9.54 -0.34
C VAL A 38 -6.66 10.58 0.75
N THR A 39 -6.26 10.14 1.92
CA THR A 39 -5.82 11.04 3.01
C THR A 39 -4.29 11.11 3.00
N MET A 40 -3.77 12.32 2.81
CA MET A 40 -2.35 12.63 2.85
C MET A 40 -1.86 12.72 4.31
N MET A 41 -0.54 12.65 4.51
CA MET A 41 0.09 12.74 5.84
C MET A 41 -0.27 14.02 6.63
N ASP A 42 -0.55 15.13 5.93
CA ASP A 42 -0.95 16.41 6.55
C ASP A 42 -2.45 16.46 6.91
N GLY A 43 -3.19 15.37 6.70
CA GLY A 43 -4.63 15.27 6.93
C GLY A 43 -5.48 15.74 5.75
N THR A 44 -4.88 16.27 4.68
CA THR A 44 -5.61 16.70 3.48
C THR A 44 -6.24 15.49 2.79
N ALA A 45 -7.52 15.62 2.44
CA ALA A 45 -8.23 14.62 1.65
C ALA A 45 -8.30 15.06 0.17
N VAL A 46 -8.04 14.12 -0.73
CA VAL A 46 -8.17 14.29 -2.18
C VAL A 46 -8.88 13.09 -2.78
N ASP A 47 -9.52 13.26 -3.93
CA ASP A 47 -10.04 12.15 -4.72
C ASP A 47 -8.97 11.74 -5.74
N VAL A 48 -8.69 10.44 -5.83
CA VAL A 48 -7.73 9.86 -6.78
C VAL A 48 -8.42 8.77 -7.59
N ASP A 49 -8.34 8.88 -8.90
CA ASP A 49 -8.76 7.85 -9.84
C ASP A 49 -7.52 7.16 -10.41
N LEU A 50 -7.34 5.87 -10.08
CA LEU A 50 -6.29 5.01 -10.62
C LEU A 50 -6.89 4.20 -11.78
N LYS A 51 -6.44 4.47 -13.00
CA LYS A 51 -6.96 3.79 -14.19
C LYS A 51 -6.14 2.54 -14.50
N ALA A 52 -6.80 1.52 -15.07
CA ALA A 52 -6.18 0.25 -15.41
C ALA A 52 -5.07 0.37 -16.48
N ASP A 53 -5.04 1.46 -17.25
CA ASP A 53 -3.99 1.78 -18.22
C ASP A 53 -2.70 2.33 -17.58
N GLY A 54 -2.66 2.45 -16.24
CA GLY A 54 -1.52 2.99 -15.51
C GLY A 54 -1.49 4.52 -15.45
N SER A 55 -2.57 5.21 -15.82
CA SER A 55 -2.71 6.65 -15.58
C SER A 55 -3.49 6.95 -14.29
N PHE A 56 -3.24 8.11 -13.68
CA PHE A 56 -4.03 8.60 -12.56
C PHE A 56 -4.47 10.05 -12.74
N THR A 57 -5.59 10.40 -12.10
CA THR A 57 -6.01 11.79 -11.88
C THR A 57 -6.26 12.05 -10.41
N MET A 58 -5.99 13.28 -9.96
CA MET A 58 -6.21 13.73 -8.58
C MET A 58 -6.95 15.06 -8.58
N SER A 59 -7.95 15.19 -7.72
CA SER A 59 -8.75 16.40 -7.52
C SER A 59 -8.99 16.66 -6.04
N GLU A 60 -9.37 17.89 -5.71
CA GLU A 60 -10.05 18.14 -4.44
C GLU A 60 -11.36 17.33 -4.39
N PRO A 61 -11.90 17.01 -3.21
CA PRO A 61 -13.13 16.24 -3.09
C PRO A 61 -14.30 16.90 -3.85
N GLY A 62 -14.80 16.22 -4.89
CA GLY A 62 -15.86 16.75 -5.77
C GLY A 62 -15.46 17.94 -6.66
N GLY A 63 -14.18 18.32 -6.67
CA GLY A 63 -13.63 19.42 -7.47
C GLY A 63 -13.14 18.98 -8.86
N PRO A 64 -12.69 19.92 -9.70
CA PRO A 64 -12.06 19.60 -10.98
C PRO A 64 -10.71 18.90 -10.79
N VAL A 65 -10.27 18.16 -11.82
CA VAL A 65 -8.95 17.52 -11.83
C VAL A 65 -7.85 18.57 -11.72
N ALA A 66 -7.04 18.47 -10.67
CA ALA A 66 -5.94 19.37 -10.39
C ALA A 66 -4.60 18.80 -10.88
N ARG A 67 -4.40 17.48 -10.75
CA ARG A 67 -3.14 16.81 -11.13
C ARG A 67 -3.39 15.51 -11.88
N LYS A 68 -2.42 15.11 -12.71
CA LYS A 68 -2.46 13.87 -13.49
C LYS A 68 -1.06 13.30 -13.66
N GLY A 69 -0.98 12.00 -13.89
CA GLY A 69 0.29 11.31 -14.02
C GLY A 69 0.13 9.85 -14.39
N THR A 70 1.22 9.11 -14.22
CA THR A 70 1.22 7.65 -14.35
C THR A 70 1.54 7.00 -13.02
N TRP A 71 1.06 5.77 -12.86
CA TRP A 71 1.34 4.91 -11.72
C TRP A 71 1.69 3.51 -12.22
N ARG A 72 2.52 2.80 -11.44
CA ARG A 72 2.82 1.38 -11.67
C ARG A 72 3.17 0.72 -10.34
N ARG A 73 2.96 -0.59 -10.26
CA ARG A 73 3.53 -1.42 -9.20
C ARG A 73 4.78 -2.13 -9.73
N ALA A 74 5.87 -2.09 -8.98
CA ALA A 74 7.09 -2.84 -9.27
C ALA A 74 7.80 -3.20 -7.97
N ASP A 75 8.28 -4.44 -7.85
CA ASP A 75 9.08 -4.91 -6.71
C ASP A 75 8.43 -4.67 -5.33
N GLY A 76 7.10 -4.79 -5.24
CA GLY A 76 6.36 -4.53 -4.00
C GLY A 76 6.13 -3.04 -3.69
N GLN A 77 6.57 -2.15 -4.58
CA GLN A 77 6.44 -0.71 -4.45
C GLN A 77 5.37 -0.15 -5.38
N PHE A 78 4.75 0.94 -4.96
CA PHE A 78 3.85 1.76 -5.74
C PHE A 78 4.58 3.01 -6.22
N CYS A 79 4.80 3.14 -7.51
CA CYS A 79 5.53 4.24 -8.14
C CYS A 79 4.57 5.20 -8.82
N LEU A 80 4.68 6.50 -8.49
CA LEU A 80 3.92 7.59 -9.09
C LEU A 80 4.85 8.51 -9.88
N ASN A 81 4.41 8.96 -11.05
CA ASN A 81 5.06 10.00 -11.83
C ASN A 81 4.06 11.09 -12.21
N ASP A 82 4.21 12.27 -11.61
CA ASP A 82 3.33 13.41 -11.82
C ASP A 82 3.73 14.21 -13.07
N THR A 83 2.80 14.48 -13.98
CA THR A 83 3.13 15.24 -15.20
C THR A 83 3.55 16.69 -14.94
N ALA A 84 3.05 17.32 -13.89
CA ALA A 84 3.40 18.70 -13.54
C ALA A 84 4.77 18.78 -12.85
N ARG A 85 5.23 17.68 -12.24
CA ARG A 85 6.54 17.56 -11.61
C ARG A 85 7.13 16.18 -11.94
N PRO A 86 7.68 15.99 -13.15
CA PRO A 86 8.08 14.68 -13.64
C PRO A 86 9.28 14.17 -12.85
N ARG A 87 8.98 13.39 -11.82
CA ARG A 87 9.91 12.60 -11.02
C ARG A 87 9.14 11.37 -10.58
N GLU A 88 9.71 10.21 -10.85
CA GLU A 88 9.14 8.98 -10.32
C GLU A 88 9.44 8.90 -8.81
N VAL A 89 8.40 8.64 -8.02
CA VAL A 89 8.50 8.43 -6.58
C VAL A 89 7.86 7.09 -6.27
N CYS A 90 8.68 6.14 -5.82
CA CYS A 90 8.24 4.83 -5.37
C CYS A 90 8.07 4.83 -3.85
N MET A 91 6.97 4.24 -3.40
CA MET A 91 6.59 4.11 -2.00
C MET A 91 6.31 2.65 -1.68
N ASP A 92 6.51 2.27 -0.44
CA ASP A 92 6.19 0.93 0.04
C ASP A 92 4.68 0.80 0.14
N GLU A 93 4.11 -0.23 -0.48
CA GLU A 93 2.68 -0.49 -0.45
C GLU A 93 2.37 -1.54 0.61
N ALA A 94 1.47 -1.20 1.53
CA ALA A 94 0.89 -2.16 2.46
C ALA A 94 -0.12 -3.07 1.71
N PRO A 95 -0.31 -4.31 2.18
CA PRO A 95 -1.31 -5.22 1.61
C PRO A 95 -2.69 -4.57 1.51
N VAL A 96 -3.40 -4.88 0.41
CA VAL A 96 -4.79 -4.43 0.23
C VAL A 96 -5.67 -5.14 1.26
N GLY A 97 -6.38 -4.36 2.08
CA GLY A 97 -7.33 -4.90 3.07
C GLY A 97 -8.61 -5.43 2.42
N ASP A 98 -9.43 -6.15 3.19
CA ASP A 98 -10.69 -6.76 2.71
C ASP A 98 -11.69 -5.73 2.15
N ASN A 99 -11.59 -4.47 2.59
CA ASN A 99 -12.39 -3.36 2.08
C ASN A 99 -11.88 -2.79 0.74
N GLY A 100 -10.78 -3.33 0.20
CA GLY A 100 -10.12 -2.87 -1.02
C GLY A 100 -9.22 -1.65 -0.87
N GLY A 101 -9.05 -1.12 0.35
CA GLY A 101 -8.13 -0.03 0.65
C GLY A 101 -6.72 -0.51 0.93
N PHE A 102 -5.75 0.40 0.81
CA PHE A 102 -4.33 0.15 1.07
C PHE A 102 -3.65 1.44 1.52
N ASP A 103 -2.46 1.32 2.10
CA ASP A 103 -1.68 2.45 2.59
C ASP A 103 -0.31 2.47 1.90
N LEU A 104 0.18 3.67 1.57
CA LEU A 104 1.51 3.88 1.03
C LEU A 104 2.41 4.52 2.09
N SER A 105 3.62 3.99 2.20
CA SER A 105 4.64 4.45 3.15
C SER A 105 5.88 4.97 2.44
N GLY A 106 6.42 6.08 2.95
CA GLY A 106 7.70 6.63 2.54
C GLY A 106 8.63 6.72 3.74
N ARG A 107 9.82 6.11 3.64
CA ARG A 107 10.82 6.08 4.73
C ARG A 107 10.25 5.53 6.05
N GLY A 108 9.44 4.47 5.97
CA GLY A 108 8.85 3.80 7.12
C GLY A 108 7.68 4.54 7.80
N LYS A 109 7.13 5.59 7.18
CA LYS A 109 5.94 6.29 7.67
C LYS A 109 4.83 6.27 6.63
N VAL A 110 3.59 6.04 7.05
CA VAL A 110 2.41 6.15 6.17
C VAL A 110 2.29 7.60 5.69
N VAL A 111 2.26 7.78 4.38
CA VAL A 111 2.17 9.10 3.72
C VAL A 111 0.86 9.29 2.96
N MET A 112 0.22 8.19 2.54
CA MET A 112 -1.07 8.22 1.85
C MET A 112 -1.92 7.02 2.29
N GLN A 113 -3.20 7.26 2.57
CA GLN A 113 -4.16 6.22 2.90
C GLN A 113 -5.25 6.18 1.83
N PHE A 114 -5.33 5.09 1.07
CA PHE A 114 -6.32 4.89 0.01
C PHE A 114 -7.54 4.18 0.56
N ARG A 115 -8.70 4.85 0.49
CA ARG A 115 -9.99 4.27 0.87
C ARG A 115 -10.89 4.25 -0.35
N PRO A 116 -11.32 3.07 -0.84
CA PRO A 116 -12.18 2.99 -2.01
C PRO A 116 -13.42 3.83 -1.77
N MET A 117 -13.75 4.66 -2.76
CA MET A 117 -15.07 5.25 -2.81
C MET A 117 -16.01 4.13 -3.26
N ALA A 118 -17.17 4.02 -2.61
CA ALA A 118 -18.19 3.12 -3.11
C ALA A 118 -18.40 3.41 -4.60
N ALA A 119 -18.37 2.37 -5.43
CA ALA A 119 -18.72 2.53 -6.83
C ALA A 119 -20.08 3.23 -6.86
N ALA A 120 -20.19 4.36 -7.57
CA ALA A 120 -21.47 5.01 -7.75
C ALA A 120 -22.41 3.97 -8.36
N SER A 121 -23.35 3.47 -7.56
CA SER A 121 -24.43 2.60 -8.02
C SER A 121 -25.18 3.39 -9.07
N ARG A 122 -25.04 2.98 -10.33
CA ARG A 122 -25.88 3.46 -11.42
C ARG A 122 -27.25 2.82 -11.33
#